data_AF-A0A3D1QB09-F1
#
_entry.id   AF-A0A3D1QB09-F1
#
_cell.length_a   1.000
_cell.length_b   1.000
_cell.length_c   1.000
_cell.angle_alpha   90.00
_cell.angle_beta   90.00
_cell.angle_gamma   90.00
#
_symmetry.space_group_name_H-M   'P 1'
#
loop_
_entity.id
_entity.type
_entity.pdbx_description
1 polymer ?
#
loop_
_entity_poly.entity_id
_entity_poly.type
_entity_poly.pdbx_seq_one_letter_code
_entity_poly.pdbx_strand_id
1 'polypeptide(L)'
;VAPCIENNRIMVPLREVFDAVGATVGWNNARQTATVDWGAKKIVLPVDSFEPTVNGSIWRTDVPIRKYRQTTMAPLRFVIEALGGTASWDPDSSTVYVFIPPADGLKAVGGGATSPQVNLRSGPGTFYEVVGKAGKGEQMSVIKQLDGWYQVNRAGQNAWVAGWIVEVVWGGTGA
;
A
#
# COMPACT_ATOMS: atom_id res chain seq x y z
N VAL A 1 11.37 5.08 16.57
CA VAL A 1 11.20 4.10 17.69
C VAL A 1 11.10 2.75 17.02
N ALA A 2 11.84 1.72 17.44
CA ALA A 2 11.82 0.44 16.72
C ALA A 2 10.44 -0.24 16.82
N PRO A 3 10.03 -1.02 15.80
CA PRO A 3 8.89 -1.94 15.90
C PRO A 3 9.01 -2.85 17.13
N CYS A 4 7.88 -3.19 17.74
CA CYS A 4 7.83 -4.10 18.89
C CYS A 4 6.66 -5.08 18.79
N ILE A 5 6.61 -6.10 19.65
CA ILE A 5 5.49 -7.05 19.70
C ILE A 5 4.64 -6.76 20.95
N GLU A 6 3.33 -6.59 20.79
CA GLU A 6 2.35 -6.50 21.86
C GLU A 6 1.21 -7.48 21.57
N ASN A 7 0.87 -8.35 22.53
CA ASN A 7 -0.19 -9.37 22.38
C ASN A 7 -0.12 -10.16 21.06
N ASN A 8 1.07 -10.64 20.70
CA ASN A 8 1.32 -11.38 19.45
C ASN A 8 0.99 -10.59 18.16
N ARG A 9 1.04 -9.25 18.22
CA ARG A 9 0.93 -8.34 17.08
C ARG A 9 2.20 -7.50 16.98
N ILE A 10 2.69 -7.34 15.75
CA ILE A 10 3.77 -6.40 15.46
C ILE A 10 3.19 -4.98 15.48
N MET A 11 3.71 -4.15 16.36
CA MET A 11 3.41 -2.73 16.49
C MET A 11 4.50 -1.94 15.77
N VAL A 12 4.09 -1.03 14.89
CA VAL A 12 5.01 -0.23 14.09
C VAL A 12 4.83 1.27 14.33
N PRO A 13 5.93 2.05 14.28
CA PRO A 13 5.87 3.51 14.34
C PRO A 13 5.14 4.05 13.11
N LEU A 14 4.00 4.69 13.33
CA LEU A 14 3.13 5.10 12.23
C LEU A 14 3.76 6.10 11.28
N ARG A 15 4.49 7.07 11.82
CA ARG A 15 5.12 8.14 11.03
C ARG A 15 6.06 7.57 9.97
N GLU A 16 6.88 6.60 10.33
CA GLU A 16 7.87 6.01 9.42
C GLU A 16 7.19 5.30 8.24
N VAL A 17 6.08 4.58 8.49
CA VAL A 17 5.32 3.91 7.44
C VAL A 17 4.58 4.92 6.54
N PHE A 18 3.94 5.91 7.14
CA PHE A 18 3.13 6.88 6.41
C PHE A 18 3.98 7.86 5.59
N ASP A 19 5.13 8.30 6.12
CA ASP A 19 6.09 9.13 5.38
C ASP A 19 6.64 8.36 4.17
N ALA A 20 6.94 7.06 4.33
CA ALA A 20 7.46 6.21 3.26
C ALA A 20 6.49 6.05 2.07
N VAL A 21 5.18 6.21 2.30
CA VAL A 21 4.14 6.11 1.25
C VAL A 21 3.59 7.46 0.82
N GLY A 22 4.19 8.56 1.27
CA GLY A 22 3.79 9.93 0.91
C GLY A 22 2.49 10.40 1.56
N ALA A 23 2.06 9.77 2.65
CA ALA A 23 0.89 10.21 3.41
C ALA A 23 1.19 11.43 4.28
N THR A 24 0.20 12.31 4.46
CA THR A 24 0.30 13.43 5.39
C THR A 24 -0.22 13.02 6.76
N VAL A 25 0.57 13.24 7.81
CA VAL A 25 0.20 12.87 9.18
C VAL A 25 -0.03 14.12 10.03
N GLY A 26 -1.27 14.33 10.45
CA GLY A 26 -1.68 15.34 11.43
C GLY A 26 -1.79 14.75 12.85
N TRP A 27 -1.52 15.58 13.85
CA TRP A 27 -1.70 15.24 15.26
C TRP A 27 -2.65 16.22 15.95
N ASN A 28 -3.67 15.70 16.63
CA ASN A 28 -4.53 16.48 17.51
C ASN A 28 -4.17 16.18 18.97
N ASN A 29 -3.55 17.15 19.65
CA ASN A 29 -3.12 16.97 21.04
C ASN A 29 -4.28 16.95 22.03
N ALA A 30 -5.34 17.72 21.81
CA ALA A 30 -6.50 17.74 22.72
C ALA A 30 -7.23 16.39 22.74
N ARG A 31 -7.28 15.70 21.60
CA ARG A 31 -7.95 14.41 21.44
C ARG A 31 -7.00 13.22 21.49
N GLN A 32 -5.69 13.44 21.70
CA GLN A 32 -4.64 12.42 21.56
C GLN A 32 -4.87 11.52 20.32
N THR A 33 -5.06 12.13 19.16
CA THR A 33 -5.49 11.43 17.94
C THR A 33 -4.56 11.76 16.78
N ALA A 34 -4.02 10.72 16.14
CA ALA A 34 -3.33 10.87 14.86
C ALA A 34 -4.36 10.80 13.73
N THR A 35 -4.19 11.64 12.70
CA THR A 35 -5.00 11.63 11.49
C THR A 35 -4.06 11.53 10.31
N VAL A 36 -4.35 10.63 9.39
CA VAL A 36 -3.53 10.38 8.20
C VAL A 36 -4.42 10.64 6.99
N ASP A 37 -3.95 11.53 6.14
CA ASP A 37 -4.56 11.83 4.86
C ASP A 37 -3.64 11.25 3.78
N TRP A 38 -4.19 10.33 2.98
CA TRP A 38 -3.45 9.62 1.95
C TRP A 38 -4.36 9.37 0.74
N GLY A 39 -4.18 10.19 -0.30
CA GLY A 39 -5.08 10.21 -1.45
C GLY A 39 -6.50 10.51 -0.99
N ALA A 40 -7.47 9.70 -1.43
CA ALA A 40 -8.85 9.78 -0.96
C ALA A 40 -9.11 9.15 0.43
N LYS A 41 -8.11 8.51 1.05
CA LYS A 41 -8.27 7.84 2.35
C LYS A 41 -7.97 8.78 3.50
N LYS A 42 -8.89 8.79 4.48
CA LYS A 42 -8.69 9.40 5.79
C LYS A 42 -8.66 8.31 6.86
N ILE A 43 -7.53 8.15 7.52
CA ILE A 43 -7.36 7.20 8.62
C ILE A 43 -7.26 7.98 9.93
N VAL A 44 -8.11 7.66 10.91
CA VAL A 44 -8.12 8.30 12.23
C VAL A 44 -7.75 7.28 13.28
N LEU A 45 -6.77 7.62 14.10
CA LEU A 45 -6.09 6.74 15.03
C LEU A 45 -6.08 7.37 16.43
N PRO A 46 -7.18 7.21 17.20
CA PRO A 46 -7.23 7.68 18.58
C PRO A 46 -6.32 6.81 19.45
N VAL A 47 -5.46 7.43 20.26
CA VAL A 47 -4.60 6.71 21.20
C VAL A 47 -5.44 5.99 22.27
N ASP A 48 -4.95 4.82 22.69
CA ASP A 48 -5.56 3.89 23.62
C ASP A 48 -6.96 3.39 23.20
N SER A 49 -7.26 3.47 21.90
CA SER A 49 -8.49 2.94 21.30
C SER A 49 -8.22 1.68 20.47
N PHE A 50 -9.17 0.75 20.51
CA PHE A 50 -9.25 -0.43 19.64
C PHE A 50 -10.02 -0.15 18.34
N GLU A 51 -10.56 1.05 18.20
CA GLU A 51 -11.52 1.43 17.15
C GLU A 51 -10.97 2.60 16.30
N PRO A 52 -9.85 2.39 15.58
CA PRO A 52 -9.47 3.35 14.54
C PRO A 52 -10.52 3.36 13.42
N THR A 53 -10.55 4.44 12.65
CA THR A 53 -11.46 4.55 11.52
C THR A 53 -10.73 4.74 10.20
N VAL A 54 -11.29 4.17 9.14
CA VAL A 54 -10.87 4.39 7.75
C VAL A 54 -12.09 4.92 7.01
N ASN A 55 -11.99 6.14 6.49
CA ASN A 55 -13.10 6.87 5.85
C ASN A 55 -14.36 6.95 6.74
N GLY A 56 -14.17 7.05 8.05
CA GLY A 56 -15.25 7.11 9.04
C GLY A 56 -15.84 5.76 9.45
N SER A 57 -15.57 4.67 8.73
CA SER A 57 -15.94 3.32 9.16
C SER A 57 -14.97 2.82 10.25
N ILE A 58 -15.49 2.15 11.29
CA ILE A 58 -14.66 1.57 12.36
C ILE A 58 -14.00 0.28 11.88
N TRP A 59 -12.69 0.17 12.09
CA TRP A 59 -11.86 -0.97 11.74
C TRP A 59 -11.22 -1.52 13.02
N ARG A 60 -11.90 -2.45 13.69
CA ARG A 60 -11.48 -2.93 15.00
C ARG A 60 -10.12 -3.63 14.95
N THR A 61 -9.34 -3.40 16.00
CA THR A 61 -8.03 -4.01 16.23
C THR A 61 -8.04 -4.81 17.53
N ASP A 62 -7.25 -5.88 17.60
CA ASP A 62 -7.12 -6.70 18.81
C ASP A 62 -6.14 -6.08 19.84
N VAL A 63 -5.39 -5.07 19.43
CA VAL A 63 -4.40 -4.33 20.21
C VAL A 63 -4.65 -2.85 19.95
N PRO A 64 -4.74 -2.01 21.00
CA PRO A 64 -5.13 -0.63 20.80
C PRO A 64 -4.00 0.16 20.14
N ILE A 65 -4.34 1.30 19.55
CA ILE A 65 -3.36 2.27 19.08
C ILE A 65 -2.60 2.80 20.31
N ARG A 66 -1.28 2.68 20.34
CA ARG A 66 -0.48 3.08 21.51
C ARG A 66 0.27 4.36 21.27
N LYS A 67 0.52 5.12 22.33
CA LYS A 67 1.54 6.16 22.33
C LYS A 67 2.74 5.66 23.13
N TYR A 68 3.83 5.38 22.43
CA TYR A 68 5.11 5.07 23.06
C TYR A 68 6.00 6.30 23.03
N ARG A 69 6.15 6.95 24.19
CA ARG A 69 6.84 8.26 24.35
C ARG A 69 6.18 9.34 23.47
N GLN A 70 6.77 9.65 22.32
CA GLN A 70 6.30 10.66 21.37
C GLN A 70 5.88 10.04 20.03
N THR A 71 5.78 8.71 19.96
CA THR A 71 5.48 7.98 18.73
C THR A 71 4.17 7.22 18.89
N THR A 72 3.25 7.44 17.96
CA THR A 72 2.04 6.62 17.84
C THR A 72 2.41 5.30 17.15
N MET A 73 2.02 4.20 17.77
CA MET A 73 2.23 2.83 17.31
C MET A 73 0.88 2.22 16.97
N ALA A 74 0.81 1.48 15.86
CA ALA A 74 -0.37 0.69 15.50
C ALA A 74 0.02 -0.72 15.06
N PRO A 75 -0.92 -1.67 15.09
CA PRO A 75 -0.69 -3.00 14.54
C PRO A 75 -0.33 -2.91 13.05
N LEU A 76 0.79 -3.48 12.64
CA LEU A 76 1.28 -3.47 11.26
C LEU A 76 0.20 -3.91 10.27
N ARG A 77 -0.53 -4.98 10.61
CA ARG A 77 -1.62 -5.51 9.79
C ARG A 77 -2.69 -4.46 9.49
N PHE A 78 -3.14 -3.73 10.51
CA PHE A 78 -4.12 -2.66 10.33
C PHE A 78 -3.58 -1.60 9.36
N VAL A 79 -2.33 -1.17 9.55
CA VAL A 79 -1.71 -0.12 8.72
C VAL A 79 -1.64 -0.54 7.26
N ILE A 80 -1.22 -1.78 7.00
CA ILE A 80 -1.13 -2.34 5.65
C ILE A 80 -2.50 -2.37 4.99
N GLU A 81 -3.50 -2.95 5.67
CA GLU A 81 -4.86 -3.08 5.11
C GLU A 81 -5.56 -1.72 4.93
N ALA A 82 -5.39 -0.79 5.87
CA ALA A 82 -5.95 0.56 5.78
C ALA A 82 -5.40 1.32 4.57
N LEU A 83 -4.13 1.08 4.22
CA LEU A 83 -3.49 1.59 3.01
C LEU A 83 -3.78 0.74 1.75
N GLY A 84 -4.65 -0.28 1.83
CA GLY A 84 -4.94 -1.16 0.69
C GLY A 84 -3.75 -2.03 0.27
N GLY A 85 -2.75 -2.15 1.13
CA GLY A 85 -1.58 -2.99 0.93
C GLY A 85 -1.81 -4.47 1.22
N THR A 86 -0.80 -5.27 0.94
CA THR A 86 -0.74 -6.69 1.26
C THR A 86 0.56 -7.04 1.98
N ALA A 87 0.54 -8.11 2.76
CA ALA A 87 1.72 -8.68 3.41
C ALA A 87 1.92 -10.12 2.92
N SER A 88 3.16 -10.49 2.62
CA SER A 88 3.57 -11.84 2.28
C SER A 88 4.71 -12.26 3.21
N TRP A 89 4.60 -13.46 3.79
CA TRP A 89 5.68 -14.05 4.57
C TRP A 89 6.62 -14.83 3.66
N ASP A 90 7.92 -14.59 3.79
CA ASP A 90 8.97 -15.43 3.24
C ASP A 90 9.56 -16.32 4.36
N PRO A 91 9.28 -17.63 4.36
CA PRO A 91 9.72 -18.54 5.40
C PRO A 91 11.23 -18.79 5.38
N ASP A 92 11.89 -18.63 4.24
CA ASP A 92 13.31 -18.97 4.10
C ASP A 92 14.20 -17.89 4.71
N SER A 93 13.79 -16.63 4.58
CA SER A 93 14.51 -15.47 5.14
C SER A 93 13.89 -14.93 6.43
N SER A 94 12.78 -15.51 6.90
CA SER A 94 11.99 -14.98 8.02
C SER A 94 11.62 -13.49 7.84
N THR A 95 11.33 -13.09 6.60
CA THR A 95 11.03 -11.70 6.23
C THR A 95 9.56 -11.51 5.90
N VAL A 96 8.96 -10.43 6.39
CA VAL A 96 7.63 -9.98 5.93
C VAL A 96 7.83 -8.97 4.79
N TYR A 97 7.41 -9.34 3.58
CA TYR A 97 7.31 -8.42 2.46
C TYR A 97 5.98 -7.68 2.54
N VAL A 98 6.03 -6.35 2.56
CA VAL A 98 4.85 -5.49 2.56
C VAL A 98 4.79 -4.76 1.23
N PHE A 99 3.64 -4.82 0.59
CA PHE A 99 3.34 -4.03 -0.60
C PHE A 99 2.23 -3.05 -0.26
N ILE A 100 2.48 -1.75 -0.45
CA ILE A 100 1.45 -0.72 -0.32
C ILE A 100 1.32 -0.07 -1.71
N PRO A 101 0.14 -0.16 -2.37
CA PRO A 101 -0.08 0.59 -3.61
C PRO A 101 -0.09 2.09 -3.26
N PRO A 102 0.19 3.03 -4.19
CA PRO A 102 -0.06 4.44 -3.98
C PRO A 102 -1.51 4.75 -3.67
N ALA A 103 -1.69 5.88 -3.01
CA ALA A 103 -2.95 6.30 -2.40
C ALA A 103 -4.14 6.33 -3.36
N ASP A 104 -3.90 6.74 -4.60
CA ASP A 104 -4.91 6.89 -5.65
C ASP A 104 -4.97 5.69 -6.60
N GLY A 105 -4.36 4.58 -6.17
CA GLY A 105 -4.14 3.39 -6.96
C GLY A 105 -2.92 3.53 -7.88
N LEU A 106 -2.23 2.42 -8.10
CA LEU A 106 -1.28 2.30 -9.19
C LEU A 106 -2.07 2.23 -10.49
N LYS A 107 -1.94 3.23 -11.34
CA LYS A 107 -2.29 3.11 -12.75
C LYS A 107 -1.02 2.69 -13.46
N ALA A 108 -0.87 1.39 -13.74
CA ALA A 108 0.10 0.98 -14.74
C ALA A 108 -0.41 1.49 -16.08
N VAL A 109 0.20 2.56 -16.58
CA VAL A 109 -0.11 3.07 -17.91
C VAL A 109 0.69 2.22 -18.90
N GLY A 110 -0.01 1.49 -19.76
CA GLY A 110 0.65 0.81 -20.86
C GLY A 110 1.44 1.83 -21.69
N GLY A 111 2.66 1.47 -22.07
CA GLY A 111 3.49 2.20 -23.03
C GLY A 111 4.11 3.50 -22.50
N GLY A 112 5.35 3.40 -22.00
CA GLY A 112 6.27 4.53 -21.99
C GLY A 112 6.59 5.01 -23.43
N ALA A 113 7.28 6.15 -23.58
CA ALA A 113 7.52 6.86 -24.84
C ALA A 113 8.10 6.01 -26.02
N THR A 114 8.54 4.78 -25.79
CA THR A 114 9.24 3.89 -26.74
C THR A 114 8.43 2.68 -27.24
N SER A 115 7.28 2.32 -26.67
CA SER A 115 6.48 1.18 -27.17
C SER A 115 4.96 1.43 -27.11
N PRO A 116 4.20 1.21 -28.20
CA PRO A 116 2.76 1.44 -28.24
C PRO A 116 1.96 0.42 -27.43
N GLN A 117 2.56 -0.72 -27.07
CA GLN A 117 1.91 -1.80 -26.33
C GLN A 117 2.90 -2.45 -25.35
N VAL A 118 2.38 -2.91 -24.21
CA VAL A 118 3.11 -3.69 -23.21
C VAL A 118 2.49 -5.07 -23.06
N ASN A 119 3.31 -6.10 -22.87
CA ASN A 119 2.83 -7.47 -22.68
C ASN A 119 2.33 -7.65 -21.24
N LEU A 120 1.14 -8.23 -21.13
CA LEU A 120 0.59 -8.77 -19.89
C LEU A 120 0.91 -10.26 -19.83
N ARG A 121 1.48 -10.74 -18.73
CA ARG A 121 1.99 -12.10 -18.59
C ARG A 121 1.33 -12.88 -17.47
N SER A 122 1.40 -14.21 -17.53
CA SER A 122 0.88 -15.10 -16.49
C SER A 122 1.70 -15.07 -15.18
N GLY A 123 2.93 -14.56 -15.21
CA GLY A 123 3.80 -14.45 -14.05
C GLY A 123 4.87 -13.34 -14.15
N PRO A 124 5.57 -13.06 -13.04
CA PRO A 124 6.58 -12.01 -12.93
C PRO A 124 7.90 -12.41 -13.60
N GLY A 125 7.96 -12.35 -14.93
CA GLY A 125 9.16 -12.71 -15.68
C GLY A 125 8.94 -12.74 -17.19
N THR A 126 10.01 -12.57 -17.95
CA THR A 126 9.95 -12.59 -19.43
C THR A 126 9.71 -13.99 -20.00
N PHE A 127 9.93 -15.04 -19.19
CA PHE A 127 9.71 -16.44 -19.53
C PHE A 127 8.26 -16.91 -19.33
N TYR A 128 7.42 -16.16 -18.62
CA TYR A 128 6.00 -16.46 -18.47
C TYR A 128 5.22 -16.12 -19.75
N GLU A 129 4.17 -16.89 -20.02
CA GLU A 129 3.32 -16.72 -21.20
C GLU A 129 2.68 -15.34 -21.25
N VAL A 130 2.56 -14.78 -22.46
CA VAL A 130 1.83 -13.54 -22.70
C VAL A 130 0.34 -13.87 -22.73
N VAL A 131 -0.40 -13.40 -21.74
CA VAL A 131 -1.86 -13.60 -21.60
C VAL A 131 -2.66 -12.42 -22.16
N GLY A 132 -1.99 -11.33 -22.53
CA GLY A 132 -2.63 -10.18 -23.15
C GLY A 132 -1.63 -9.08 -23.49
N LYS A 133 -2.16 -7.98 -24.01
CA LYS A 133 -1.41 -6.75 -24.25
C LYS A 133 -2.23 -5.58 -23.74
N ALA A 134 -1.56 -4.61 -23.11
CA ALA A 134 -2.15 -3.34 -22.73
C ALA A 134 -1.67 -2.23 -23.68
N GLY A 135 -2.61 -1.39 -24.11
CA GLY A 135 -2.34 -0.28 -25.03
C GLY A 135 -1.72 0.93 -24.34
N LYS A 136 -1.13 1.83 -25.15
CA LYS A 136 -0.64 3.12 -24.63
C LYS A 136 -1.76 3.88 -23.91
N GLY A 137 -1.53 4.33 -22.69
CA GLY A 137 -2.54 5.09 -21.93
C GLY A 137 -3.56 4.23 -21.19
N GLU A 138 -3.60 2.92 -21.42
CA GLU A 138 -4.50 2.01 -20.71
C GLU A 138 -4.11 1.96 -19.23
N GLN A 139 -5.05 2.31 -18.35
CA GLN A 139 -4.84 2.35 -16.91
C GLN A 139 -5.32 1.05 -16.29
N MET A 140 -4.45 0.35 -15.58
CA MET A 140 -4.80 -0.86 -14.82
C MET A 140 -4.37 -0.72 -13.37
N SER A 141 -5.22 -1.19 -12.46
CA SER A 141 -4.92 -1.22 -11.02
C SER A 141 -3.83 -2.23 -10.74
N VAL A 142 -2.68 -1.81 -10.20
CA VAL A 142 -1.69 -2.77 -9.69
C VAL A 142 -2.08 -3.21 -8.28
N ILE A 143 -1.96 -4.52 -8.04
CA ILE A 143 -2.35 -5.21 -6.81
C ILE A 143 -1.15 -5.81 -6.05
N LYS A 144 -0.01 -6.02 -6.74
CA LYS A 144 1.23 -6.55 -6.14
C LYS A 144 2.45 -6.11 -6.92
N GLN A 145 3.60 -6.02 -6.26
CA GLN A 145 4.91 -5.97 -6.91
C GLN A 145 5.76 -7.16 -6.49
N LEU A 146 6.48 -7.75 -7.44
CA LEU A 146 7.45 -8.82 -7.21
C LEU A 146 8.55 -8.76 -8.27
N ASP A 147 9.82 -8.72 -7.86
CA ASP A 147 11.00 -8.77 -8.74
C ASP A 147 10.98 -7.78 -9.92
N GLY A 148 10.55 -6.54 -9.67
CA GLY A 148 10.44 -5.51 -10.71
C GLY A 148 9.23 -5.65 -11.64
N TRP A 149 8.32 -6.57 -11.36
CA TRP A 149 7.04 -6.73 -12.03
C TRP A 149 5.88 -6.26 -11.17
N TYR A 150 4.86 -5.72 -11.82
CA TYR A 150 3.60 -5.35 -11.22
C TYR A 150 2.52 -6.34 -11.63
N GLN A 151 1.85 -6.96 -10.66
CA GLN A 151 0.61 -7.68 -10.92
C GLN A 151 -0.51 -6.65 -11.04
N VAL A 152 -1.21 -6.63 -12.16
CA VAL A 152 -2.33 -5.76 -12.46
C VAL A 152 -3.64 -6.54 -12.52
N ASN A 153 -4.74 -5.88 -12.16
CA ASN A 153 -6.09 -6.37 -12.45
C ASN A 153 -6.65 -5.62 -13.66
N ARG A 154 -7.03 -6.37 -14.69
CA ARG A 154 -7.71 -5.88 -15.90
C ARG A 154 -9.08 -6.52 -15.97
N ALA A 155 -10.12 -5.75 -15.65
CA ALA A 155 -11.53 -6.18 -15.71
C ALA A 155 -11.78 -7.55 -15.01
N GLY A 156 -11.17 -7.76 -13.84
CA GLY A 156 -11.33 -8.99 -13.06
C GLY A 156 -10.29 -10.08 -13.36
N GLN A 157 -9.45 -9.92 -14.38
CA GLN A 157 -8.35 -10.85 -14.68
C GLN A 157 -7.01 -10.30 -14.19
N ASN A 158 -6.27 -11.13 -13.44
CA ASN A 158 -4.94 -10.76 -12.98
C ASN A 158 -3.88 -11.11 -14.03
N ALA A 159 -2.95 -10.20 -14.27
CA ALA A 159 -1.80 -10.42 -15.13
C ALA A 159 -0.58 -9.66 -14.60
N TRP A 160 0.60 -9.91 -15.14
CA TRP A 160 1.85 -9.27 -14.74
C TRP A 160 2.38 -8.37 -15.86
N VAL A 161 2.82 -7.18 -15.49
CA VAL A 161 3.45 -6.22 -16.41
C VAL A 161 4.81 -5.79 -15.84
N ALA A 162 5.79 -5.64 -16.72
CA ALA A 162 7.13 -5.26 -16.34
C ALA A 162 7.16 -3.80 -15.85
N GLY A 163 7.68 -3.57 -14.64
CA GLY A 163 7.71 -2.25 -14.02
C GLY A 163 8.60 -1.24 -14.76
N TRP A 164 9.58 -1.71 -15.52
CA TRP A 164 10.50 -0.86 -16.28
C TRP A 164 9.95 -0.37 -17.63
N ILE A 165 8.79 -0.85 -18.08
CA ILE A 165 8.14 -0.41 -19.34
C ILE A 165 6.78 0.26 -19.13
N VAL A 166 6.35 0.40 -17.88
CA VAL A 166 5.12 1.10 -17.52
C VAL A 166 5.45 2.32 -16.70
N GLU A 167 4.67 3.37 -16.90
CA GLU A 167 4.70 4.50 -15.99
C GLU A 167 3.75 4.21 -14.83
N VAL A 168 4.29 4.32 -13.63
CA VAL A 168 3.47 4.38 -12.42
C VAL A 168 3.05 5.82 -12.22
N VAL A 169 1.83 6.13 -12.63
CA VAL A 169 1.27 7.46 -12.38
C VAL A 169 0.72 7.47 -10.96
N TRP A 170 1.39 8.23 -10.10
CA TRP A 170 0.84 8.68 -8.83
C TRP A 170 -0.34 9.60 -9.15
N GLY A 171 -1.48 9.42 -8.48
CA GLY A 171 -2.63 10.32 -8.62
C GLY A 171 -2.32 11.69 -8.02
N GLY A 172 -1.34 12.41 -8.56
CA GLY A 172 -1.22 13.83 -8.34
C GLY A 172 -2.53 14.46 -8.81
N THR A 173 -3.25 15.09 -7.89
CA THR A 173 -4.15 16.18 -8.22
C THR A 173 -3.36 17.16 -9.07
N GLY A 174 -3.51 17.05 -10.38
CA GLY A 174 -3.05 18.07 -11.31
C GLY A 174 -3.92 19.30 -11.11
N ALA A 175 -3.25 20.40 -10.75
CA ALA A 175 -3.69 21.80 -10.74
C ALA A 175 -4.91 22.16 -9.89
#